data_AF-A0A2S6AVM1-F1
#
_entry.id   AF-A0A2S6AVM1-F1
#
_cell.length_a   1.000
_cell.length_b   1.000
_cell.length_c   1.000
_cell.angle_alpha   90.00
_cell.angle_beta   90.00
_cell.angle_gamma   90.00
#
_symmetry.space_group_name_H-M   'P 1'
#
loop_
_entity.id
_entity.type
_entity.pdbx_description
1 polymer ?
#
loop_
_entity_poly.entity_id
_entity_poly.type
_entity_poly.pdbx_seq_one_letter_code
_entity_poly.pdbx_strand_id
1 'polypeptide(L)'
;MGSLGPRGDEPKRRRAFSASDKLAHLRAYEEAVERGEGGAYLRSQGLYSSLISEWRKQRDAGVLSGKKPGEKIGKLTAEQAEIARLTAELARANKRLATTETALDIMGKAHALLQSLAESADPDEQRKKR
;
A
#
# COMPACT_ATOMS: atom_id res chain seq x y z
N MET A 1 56.67 10.15 20.66
CA MET A 1 55.62 9.25 21.19
C MET A 1 54.30 9.61 20.52
N GLY A 2 54.07 9.13 19.29
CA GLY A 2 52.80 9.34 18.58
C GLY A 2 51.91 8.13 18.81
N SER A 3 50.93 8.24 19.69
CA SER A 3 49.94 7.18 19.93
C SER A 3 48.98 7.10 18.74
N LEU A 4 49.19 6.14 17.86
CA LEU A 4 48.21 5.74 16.85
C LEU A 4 47.03 5.10 17.57
N GLY A 5 45.92 5.84 17.66
CA GLY A 5 44.64 5.28 18.13
C GLY A 5 44.22 4.09 17.26
N PRO A 6 43.50 3.10 17.83
CA PRO A 6 43.07 1.93 17.07
C PRO A 6 42.07 2.41 16.01
N ARG A 7 42.45 2.31 14.73
CA ARG A 7 41.48 2.37 13.63
C ARG A 7 40.65 1.10 13.77
N GLY A 8 39.47 1.23 14.36
CA GLY A 8 38.44 0.19 14.36
C GLY A 8 37.90 0.00 12.95
N ASP A 9 38.71 -0.64 12.10
CA ASP A 9 38.41 -0.95 10.70
C ASP A 9 37.97 -2.40 10.58
N GLU A 10 37.18 -2.88 11.55
CA GLU A 10 36.54 -4.17 11.43
C GLU A 10 35.29 -4.00 10.55
N PRO A 11 35.16 -4.73 9.43
CA PRO A 11 34.02 -4.58 8.54
C PRO A 11 32.75 -4.87 9.32
N LYS A 12 31.94 -3.83 9.56
CA LYS A 12 30.62 -3.95 10.21
C LYS A 12 29.81 -4.96 9.41
N ARG A 13 29.64 -6.17 9.96
CA ARG A 13 28.90 -7.27 9.31
C ARG A 13 27.54 -6.71 8.84
N ARG A 14 27.27 -6.80 7.54
CA ARG A 14 25.99 -6.36 6.97
C ARG A 14 24.87 -7.14 7.68
N ARG A 15 23.91 -6.43 8.27
CA ARG A 15 22.74 -7.04 8.93
C ARG A 15 21.99 -7.87 7.90
N ALA A 16 21.90 -9.18 8.11
CA ALA A 16 21.11 -10.08 7.30
C ALA A 16 19.71 -10.21 7.93
N PHE A 17 18.67 -10.12 7.12
CA PHE A 17 17.28 -10.28 7.56
C PHE A 17 16.73 -11.59 7.01
N SER A 18 16.16 -12.41 7.89
CA SER A 18 15.40 -13.59 7.49
C SER A 18 14.06 -13.19 6.84
N ALA A 19 13.39 -14.13 6.17
CA ALA A 19 12.07 -13.87 5.58
C ALA A 19 11.04 -13.43 6.64
N SER A 20 11.07 -14.05 7.82
CA SER A 20 10.21 -13.68 8.95
C SER A 20 10.52 -12.28 9.46
N ASP A 21 11.80 -11.89 9.57
CA ASP A 21 12.17 -10.54 10.03
C ASP A 21 11.66 -9.48 9.06
N LYS A 22 11.79 -9.73 7.75
CA LYS A 22 11.28 -8.82 6.72
C LYS A 22 9.76 -8.65 6.83
N LEU A 23 9.02 -9.76 6.97
CA LEU A 23 7.56 -9.72 7.11
C LEU A 23 7.13 -9.00 8.40
N ALA A 24 7.82 -9.26 9.52
CA ALA A 24 7.56 -8.56 10.77
C ALA A 24 7.81 -7.05 10.63
N HIS A 25 8.92 -6.67 9.99
CA HIS A 25 9.22 -5.27 9.77
C HIS A 25 8.23 -4.58 8.82
N LEU A 26 7.72 -5.27 7.80
CA LEU A 26 6.68 -4.76 6.92
C LEU A 26 5.38 -4.49 7.67
N ARG A 27 4.90 -5.45 8.49
CA ARG A 27 3.68 -5.28 9.30
C ARG A 27 3.81 -4.10 10.26
N ALA A 28 4.88 -4.07 11.04
CA ALA A 28 5.11 -2.99 11.99
C ALA A 28 5.28 -1.62 11.31
N TYR A 29 5.87 -1.57 10.11
CA TYR A 29 5.93 -0.34 9.32
C TYR A 29 4.55 0.09 8.82
N GLU A 30 3.72 -0.83 8.34
CA GLU A 30 2.37 -0.54 7.85
C GLU A 30 1.47 -0.01 8.98
N GLU A 31 1.51 -0.64 10.15
CA GLU A 31 0.84 -0.16 11.37
C GLU A 31 1.35 1.23 11.80
N ALA A 32 2.66 1.46 11.72
CA ALA A 32 3.23 2.78 12.03
C ALA A 32 2.80 3.84 11.02
N VAL A 33 2.64 3.49 9.74
CA VAL A 33 2.14 4.41 8.71
C VAL A 33 0.69 4.81 8.97
N GLU A 34 -0.16 3.88 9.42
CA GLU A 34 -1.55 4.18 9.80
C GLU A 34 -1.64 5.20 10.94
N ARG A 35 -0.64 5.21 11.84
CA ARG A 35 -0.52 6.19 12.94
C ARG A 35 0.23 7.47 12.55
N GLY A 36 0.72 7.59 11.32
CA GLY A 36 1.57 8.71 10.89
C GLY A 36 3.02 8.66 11.40
N GLU A 37 3.45 7.54 11.97
CA GLU A 37 4.74 7.32 12.62
C GLU A 37 5.76 6.56 11.75
N GLY A 38 5.43 6.24 10.50
CA GLY A 38 6.27 5.41 9.63
C GLY A 38 7.72 5.90 9.50
N GLY A 39 7.93 7.21 9.38
CA GLY A 39 9.28 7.81 9.33
C GLY A 39 10.06 7.72 10.65
N ALA A 40 9.36 7.73 11.79
CA ALA A 40 9.99 7.51 13.10
C ALA A 40 10.39 6.04 13.26
N TYR A 41 9.52 5.11 12.84
CA TYR A 41 9.81 3.69 12.83
C TYR A 41 11.06 3.37 12.00
N LEU A 42 11.17 3.88 10.76
CA LEU A 42 12.33 3.65 9.91
C LEU A 42 13.64 4.10 10.56
N ARG A 43 13.66 5.29 11.17
CA ARG A 43 14.83 5.81 11.89
C ARG A 43 15.17 4.96 13.11
N SER A 44 14.17 4.53 13.89
CA SER A 44 14.37 3.68 15.07
C SER A 44 14.97 2.31 14.73
N GLN A 45 14.60 1.75 13.58
CA GLN A 45 15.06 0.43 13.13
C GLN A 45 16.32 0.50 12.25
N GLY A 46 16.78 1.70 11.90
CA GLY A 46 17.87 1.91 10.95
C GLY A 46 17.55 1.40 9.54
N LEU A 47 16.28 1.47 9.14
CA LEU A 47 15.79 0.99 7.85
C LEU A 47 15.61 2.15 6.87
N TYR A 48 15.92 1.89 5.60
CA TYR A 48 15.65 2.83 4.51
C TYR A 48 14.31 2.50 3.82
N SER A 49 13.63 3.52 3.32
CA SER A 49 12.38 3.36 2.56
C SER A 49 12.54 2.47 1.32
N SER A 50 13.70 2.52 0.67
CA SER A 50 14.04 1.63 -0.45
C SER A 50 14.00 0.15 -0.06
N LEU A 51 14.46 -0.18 1.15
CA LEU A 51 14.47 -1.55 1.65
C LEU A 51 13.06 -2.07 1.91
N ILE A 52 12.19 -1.23 2.48
CA ILE A 52 10.76 -1.55 2.65
C ILE A 52 10.08 -1.77 1.30
N SER A 53 10.34 -0.88 0.33
CA SER A 53 9.77 -1.02 -1.02
C SER A 53 10.19 -2.33 -1.69
N GLU A 54 11.45 -2.73 -1.56
CA GLU A 54 11.94 -4.01 -2.08
C GLU A 54 11.32 -5.20 -1.35
N TRP A 55 11.16 -5.13 -0.03
CA TRP A 55 10.53 -6.21 0.73
C TRP A 55 9.03 -6.35 0.42
N ARG A 56 8.33 -5.25 0.14
CA ARG A 56 6.94 -5.30 -0.35
C ARG A 56 6.86 -6.05 -1.67
N LYS A 57 7.72 -5.74 -2.64
CA LYS A 57 7.79 -6.49 -3.91
C LYS A 57 8.06 -7.97 -3.67
N GLN A 58 8.97 -8.32 -2.75
CA GLN A 58 9.25 -9.72 -2.40
C GLN A 58 8.05 -10.42 -1.73
N ARG A 59 7.28 -9.71 -0.89
CA ARG A 59 6.05 -10.23 -0.29
C ARG A 59 4.98 -10.46 -1.35
N ASP A 60 4.72 -9.46 -2.18
CA ASP A 60 3.65 -9.47 -3.17
C ASP A 60 3.94 -10.50 -4.29
N ALA A 61 5.21 -10.76 -4.57
CA ALA A 61 5.67 -11.84 -5.44
C ALA A 61 5.70 -13.24 -4.77
N GLY A 62 5.30 -13.37 -3.50
CA GLY A 62 5.28 -14.65 -2.77
C GLY A 62 6.68 -15.21 -2.43
N VAL A 63 7.74 -14.42 -2.55
CA VAL A 63 9.12 -14.87 -2.30
C VAL A 63 9.38 -15.06 -0.81
N LEU A 64 8.71 -14.28 0.04
CA LEU A 64 8.88 -14.33 1.50
C LEU A 64 8.06 -15.42 2.18
N SER A 65 7.06 -16.00 1.51
CA SER A 65 6.22 -17.08 2.04
C SER A 65 6.89 -18.45 1.92
N GLY A 66 6.79 -19.28 2.96
CA GLY A 66 7.22 -20.68 2.93
C GLY A 66 8.74 -20.92 3.02
N LYS A 67 9.55 -19.86 3.19
CA LYS A 67 11.01 -19.97 3.33
C LYS A 67 11.40 -20.42 4.74
N LYS A 68 12.30 -21.40 4.83
CA LYS A 68 12.85 -21.86 6.12
C LYS A 68 13.78 -20.80 6.72
N PRO A 69 13.92 -20.72 8.06
CA PRO A 69 14.93 -19.87 8.69
C PRO A 69 16.32 -20.15 8.12
N GLY A 70 17.02 -19.11 7.66
CA GLY A 70 18.36 -19.21 7.07
C GLY A 70 18.40 -19.44 5.54
N GLU A 71 17.26 -19.66 4.88
CA GLU A 71 17.22 -19.79 3.42
C GLU A 71 17.49 -18.43 2.76
N LYS A 72 18.42 -18.40 1.80
CA LYS A 72 18.77 -17.17 1.09
C LYS A 72 17.59 -16.72 0.24
N ILE A 73 17.13 -15.49 0.47
CA ILE A 73 16.16 -14.83 -0.39
C ILE A 73 16.89 -14.37 -1.65
N GLY A 74 16.69 -15.10 -2.74
CA GLY A 74 17.23 -14.78 -4.06
C GLY A 74 16.51 -13.63 -4.76
N LYS A 75 16.95 -13.33 -5.98
CA LYS A 75 16.22 -12.45 -6.91
C LYS A 75 14.88 -13.10 -7.29
N LEU A 76 13.88 -12.27 -7.63
CA LEU A 76 12.60 -12.75 -8.13
C LEU A 76 12.82 -13.58 -9.42
N THR A 77 12.10 -14.70 -9.55
CA THR A 77 11.98 -15.40 -10.83
C THR A 77 11.13 -14.57 -11.81
N ALA A 78 11.20 -14.90 -13.11
CA ALA A 78 10.40 -14.21 -14.12
C ALA A 78 8.89 -14.34 -13.82
N GLU A 79 8.44 -15.53 -13.42
CA GLU A 79 7.05 -15.79 -13.01
C GLU A 79 6.64 -14.95 -11.80
N GLN A 80 7.50 -14.87 -10.78
CA GLN A 80 7.24 -14.06 -9.59
C GLN A 80 7.16 -12.57 -9.90
N ALA A 81 8.01 -12.08 -10.82
CA ALA A 81 7.96 -10.71 -11.29
C ALA A 81 6.65 -10.43 -12.06
N GLU A 82 6.19 -11.37 -12.89
CA GLU A 82 4.95 -11.23 -13.64
C GLU A 82 3.72 -11.28 -12.72
N ILE A 83 3.70 -12.18 -11.72
CA ILE A 83 2.66 -12.20 -10.70
C ILE A 83 2.58 -10.85 -9.96
N ALA A 84 3.72 -10.30 -9.55
CA ALA A 84 3.78 -8.99 -8.91
C ALA A 84 3.29 -7.86 -9.83
N ARG A 85 3.59 -7.93 -11.13
CA ARG A 85 3.10 -6.96 -12.12
C ARG A 85 1.58 -7.06 -12.27
N LEU A 86 1.06 -8.26 -12.53
CA LEU A 86 -0.36 -8.49 -12.77
C LEU A 86 -1.20 -8.14 -11.54
N THR A 87 -0.74 -8.46 -10.34
CA THR A 87 -1.42 -8.07 -9.08
C THR A 87 -1.46 -6.55 -8.91
N ALA A 88 -0.38 -5.84 -9.24
CA ALA A 88 -0.36 -4.38 -9.20
C ALA A 88 -1.28 -3.74 -10.27
N GLU A 89 -1.37 -4.33 -11.46
CA GLU A 89 -2.31 -3.90 -12.51
C GLU A 89 -3.76 -4.13 -12.08
N LEU A 90 -4.07 -5.30 -11.53
CA LEU A 90 -5.39 -5.63 -10.99
C LEU A 90 -5.80 -4.65 -9.89
N ALA A 91 -4.92 -4.36 -8.92
CA ALA A 91 -5.21 -3.40 -7.86
C ALA A 91 -5.51 -1.99 -8.40
N ARG A 92 -4.77 -1.53 -9.42
CA ARG A 92 -5.02 -0.25 -10.09
C ARG A 92 -6.36 -0.24 -10.82
N ALA A 93 -6.66 -1.31 -11.54
CA ALA A 93 -7.93 -1.46 -12.26
C ALA A 93 -9.12 -1.44 -11.29
N ASN A 94 -9.05 -2.21 -10.19
CA ASN A 94 -10.08 -2.23 -9.16
C ASN A 94 -10.28 -0.87 -8.49
N LYS A 95 -9.19 -0.13 -8.20
CA LYS A 95 -9.31 1.23 -7.65
C LYS A 95 -10.04 2.16 -8.61
N ARG A 96 -9.75 2.08 -9.92
CA ARG A 96 -10.42 2.89 -10.94
C ARG A 96 -11.90 2.52 -11.04
N LEU A 97 -12.21 1.23 -11.02
CA LEU A 97 -13.57 0.69 -11.03
C LEU A 97 -14.37 1.20 -9.83
N ALA A 98 -13.83 1.10 -8.61
CA ALA A 98 -14.48 1.61 -7.40
C ALA A 98 -14.76 3.12 -7.46
N THR A 99 -13.82 3.90 -7.99
CA THR A 99 -14.03 5.35 -8.21
C THR A 99 -15.16 5.60 -9.22
N THR A 100 -15.20 4.86 -10.33
CA THR A 100 -16.25 5.02 -11.34
C THR A 100 -17.63 4.61 -10.81
N GLU A 101 -17.71 3.54 -10.03
CA GLU A 101 -18.96 3.11 -9.38
C GLU A 101 -19.46 4.15 -8.39
N THR A 102 -18.56 4.74 -7.60
CA THR A 102 -18.89 5.84 -6.67
C THR A 102 -19.43 7.06 -7.43
N ALA A 103 -18.82 7.41 -8.57
CA ALA A 103 -19.30 8.50 -9.40
C ALA A 103 -20.70 8.22 -9.97
N LEU A 104 -20.96 6.99 -10.43
CA LEU A 104 -22.28 6.57 -10.92
C LEU A 104 -23.34 6.65 -9.81
N ASP A 105 -23.02 6.21 -8.59
CA ASP A 105 -23.92 6.30 -7.44
C ASP A 105 -24.28 7.76 -7.10
N ILE A 106 -23.28 8.66 -7.10
CA ILE A 106 -23.50 10.10 -6.89
C ILE A 106 -24.42 10.67 -7.98
N MET A 107 -24.18 10.34 -9.25
CA MET A 107 -25.01 10.80 -10.36
C MET A 107 -26.45 10.26 -10.25
N GLY A 108 -26.62 8.99 -9.87
CA GLY A 108 -27.93 8.39 -9.63
C GLY A 108 -28.70 9.11 -8.52
N LYS A 109 -28.04 9.40 -7.39
CA LYS A 109 -28.61 10.18 -6.28
C LYS A 109 -28.99 11.60 -6.68
N ALA A 110 -28.14 12.27 -7.47
CA ALA A 110 -28.44 13.61 -7.98
C ALA A 110 -29.66 13.59 -8.91
N HIS A 111 -29.77 12.59 -9.79
CA HIS A 111 -30.92 12.43 -10.67
C HIS A 111 -32.23 12.19 -9.88
N ALA A 112 -32.20 11.32 -8.89
CA ALA A 112 -33.35 11.06 -8.02
C ALA A 112 -33.79 12.32 -7.24
N LEU A 113 -32.83 13.11 -6.75
CA LEU A 113 -33.11 14.39 -6.11
C LEU A 113 -33.80 15.37 -7.07
N LEU A 114 -33.31 15.47 -8.31
CA LEU A 114 -33.93 16.32 -9.33
C LEU A 114 -35.35 15.87 -9.69
N GLN A 115 -35.61 14.56 -9.76
CA GLN A 115 -36.96 14.04 -9.98
C GLN A 115 -37.92 14.42 -8.84
N SER A 116 -37.48 14.25 -7.58
CA SER A 116 -38.28 14.64 -6.41
C SER A 116 -38.59 16.14 -6.38
N LEU A 117 -37.61 16.99 -6.74
CA LEU A 117 -37.82 18.43 -6.84
C LEU A 117 -38.80 18.77 -7.96
N ALA A 118 -38.69 18.13 -9.13
CA ALA A 118 -39.61 18.35 -10.24
C ALA A 118 -41.06 17.97 -9.89
N GLU A 119 -41.26 16.81 -9.25
CA GLU A 119 -42.59 16.36 -8.79
C GLU A 119 -43.20 17.31 -7.74
N SER A 120 -42.36 17.87 -6.86
CA SER A 120 -42.81 18.87 -5.87
C SER A 120 -43.10 20.26 -6.46
N ALA A 121 -42.57 20.55 -7.65
CA ALA A 121 -42.64 21.85 -8.31
C ALA A 121 -43.86 21.99 -9.25
N ASP A 122 -44.74 20.99 -9.33
CA ASP A 122 -46.02 21.07 -10.03
C ASP A 122 -47.17 21.39 -9.05
N PRO A 123 -47.45 22.67 -8.75
CA PRO A 123 -48.69 23.06 -8.10
C PRO A 123 -49.79 23.19 -9.14
N ASP A 124 -50.71 22.23 -9.12
CA ASP A 124 -52.15 22.51 -9.17
C ASP A 124 -52.64 23.17 -10.49
N GLU A 125 -52.55 22.45 -11.61
CA GLU A 125 -53.26 22.78 -12.87
C GLU A 125 -54.80 22.73 -12.71
N GLN A 126 -55.32 22.39 -11.52
CA GLN A 126 -56.76 22.29 -11.24
C GLN A 126 -57.40 23.56 -10.67
N ARG A 127 -56.63 24.62 -10.40
CA ARG A 127 -57.17 25.85 -9.81
C ARG A 127 -57.36 26.98 -10.82
N LYS A 128 -58.26 26.80 -11.80
CA LYS A 128 -59.08 27.88 -12.43
C LYS A 128 -60.08 27.34 -13.48
N LYS A 129 -61.08 26.59 -13.03
CA LYS A 129 -62.44 26.65 -13.59
C LYS A 129 -63.36 27.20 -12.50
N ARG A 130 -63.45 28.52 -12.36
CA ARG A 130 -64.55 29.23 -11.68
C ARG A 130 -64.78 30.55 -12.38
#